data_AF-A0A3D3S3M5-F1
#
_entry.id   AF-A0A3D3S3M5-F1
#
_cell.length_a   1.000
_cell.length_b   1.000
_cell.length_c   1.000
_cell.angle_alpha   90.00
_cell.angle_beta   90.00
_cell.angle_gamma   90.00
#
_symmetry.space_group_name_H-M   'P 1'
#
loop_
_entity.id
_entity.type
_entity.pdbx_description
1 polymer ?
#
loop_
_entity_poly.entity_id
_entity_poly.type
_entity_poly.pdbx_seq_one_letter_code
_entity_poly.pdbx_strand_id
1 'polypeptide(L)' 'MLVLGIESSCDETGLGLYDSQRGLLGHTLHSQVALHAQHGGVVPELASR' A
#
# COMPACT_ATOMS: atom_id res chain seq x y z
N MET A 1 5.12 -10.03 -19.71
CA MET A 1 5.92 -9.99 -18.46
C MET A 1 4.97 -9.69 -17.33
N LEU A 2 5.02 -10.48 -16.26
CA LEU A 2 4.24 -10.23 -15.05
C LEU A 2 5.12 -9.53 -14.01
N VAL A 3 4.59 -8.47 -13.39
CA VAL A 3 5.25 -7.65 -12.38
C VAL A 3 4.38 -7.62 -11.13
N LEU A 4 4.96 -7.95 -9.99
CA LEU A 4 4.36 -7.71 -8.68
C LEU A 4 4.93 -6.41 -8.11
N GLY A 5 4.08 -5.40 -7.95
CA GLY A 5 4.40 -4.16 -7.26
C GLY A 5 4.06 -4.27 -5.77
N ILE A 6 4.96 -3.75 -4.93
CA ILE A 6 4.79 -3.63 -3.48
C ILE A 6 5.00 -2.15 -3.14
N GLU A 7 4.03 -1.56 -2.44
CA GLU A 7 4.07 -0.18 -1.97
C GLU A 7 3.93 -0.14 -0.45
N SER A 8 4.90 0.49 0.22
CA SER A 8 4.98 0.55 1.69
C SER A 8 5.73 1.81 2.17
N SER A 9 5.61 2.93 1.44
CA SER A 9 6.36 4.17 1.77
C SER A 9 5.77 4.98 2.91
N CYS A 10 4.47 4.86 3.20
CA CYS A 10 3.75 5.66 4.20
C CYS A 10 2.82 4.77 5.06
N ASP A 11 1.53 5.09 5.13
CA ASP A 11 0.54 4.44 5.99
C ASP A 11 -0.41 3.51 5.22
N GLU A 12 -0.15 3.30 3.93
CA GLU A 12 -0.76 2.24 3.13
C GLU A 12 0.23 1.12 2.83
N THR A 13 -0.29 -0.10 2.83
CA THR A 13 0.36 -1.27 2.24
C THR A 13 -0.39 -1.68 0.99
N GLY A 14 0.26 -1.58 -0.16
CA GLY A 14 -0.33 -1.87 -1.46
C GLY A 14 0.36 -3.02 -2.17
N LEU A 15 -0.44 -3.88 -2.79
CA LEU A 15 0.03 -4.90 -3.73
C LEU A 15 -0.67 -4.74 -5.06
N GLY A 16 0.07 -4.87 -6.16
CA GLY A 16 -0.48 -4.81 -7.52
C GLY A 16 0.16 -5.83 -8.44
N LEU A 17 -0.65 -6.53 -9.24
CA LEU A 17 -0.19 -7.45 -10.26
C LEU A 17 -0.41 -6.84 -11.65
N TYR A 18 0.67 -6.58 -12.36
CA TYR A 18 0.64 -5.96 -13.68
C TYR A 18 1.18 -6.91 -14.75
N ASP A 19 0.46 -7.03 -15.85
CA ASP A 19 0.90 -7.74 -17.05
C ASP A 19 1.22 -6.73 -18.15
N SER A 20 2.41 -6.84 -18.74
CA SER A 20 2.89 -5.91 -19.77
C SER A 20 2.01 -5.84 -21.03
N GLN A 21 1.16 -6.84 -21.29
CA GLN A 21 0.25 -6.89 -22.43
C GLN A 21 -1.21 -6.63 -22.02
N ARG A 22 -1.60 -7.06 -20.82
CA ARG A 22 -3.01 -7.00 -20.36
C ARG A 22 -3.30 -5.86 -19.40
N GLY A 23 -2.28 -5.14 -18.94
CA GLY A 23 -2.40 -4.06 -17.95
C GLY A 23 -2.54 -4.58 -16.52
N LEU A 24 -3.23 -3.81 -15.67
CA LEU A 24 -3.45 -4.17 -14.27
C LEU A 24 -4.39 -5.37 -14.17
N LEU A 25 -3.91 -6.47 -13.59
CA LEU A 25 -4.71 -7.67 -13.37
C LEU A 25 -5.46 -7.64 -12.04
N GLY A 26 -4.92 -6.92 -11.05
CA GLY A 26 -5.55 -6.75 -9.74
C GLY A 26 -4.66 -5.98 -8.79
N HIS A 27 -5.27 -5.43 -7.75
CA HIS A 27 -4.57 -4.77 -6.66
C HIS A 27 -5.35 -4.92 -5.35
N THR A 28 -4.66 -4.75 -4.24
CA THR A 28 -5.25 -4.62 -2.91
C THR A 28 -4.52 -3.54 -2.14
N LEU A 29 -5.25 -2.87 -1.25
CA LEU A 29 -4.73 -1.82 -0.38
C LEU A 29 -5.19 -2.10 1.05
N HIS A 30 -4.27 -1.96 1.98
CA HIS A 30 -4.56 -1.88 3.40
C HIS A 30 -4.17 -0.47 3.87
N SER A 31 -5.08 0.22 4.57
CA SER A 31 -4.85 1.59 5.06
C SER A 31 -4.81 1.59 6.58
N GLN A 32 -3.81 2.30 7.12
CA GLN A 32 -3.63 2.50 8.55
C GLN A 32 -4.24 3.83 9.04
N VAL A 33 -5.04 4.53 8.23
CA VAL A 33 -5.65 5.83 8.62
C VAL A 33 -6.37 5.74 9.97
N ALA A 34 -7.08 4.64 10.24
CA ALA A 34 -7.76 4.42 11.51
C ALA A 34 -6.78 4.33 12.71
N LEU A 35 -5.60 3.76 12.51
CA LEU A 35 -4.54 3.67 13.53
C LEU A 35 -3.95 5.06 13.82
N HIS A 36 -3.75 5.87 12.79
CA HIS A 36 -3.14 7.21 12.89
C HIS A 36 -4.14 8.30 13.32
N ALA A 37 -5.45 8.07 13.17
CA ALA A 37 -6.50 9.04 13.48
C ALA A 37 -6.42 9.60 14.91
N GLN A 38 -6.08 8.77 15.89
CA GLN A 38 -5.93 9.17 17.30
C GLN A 38 -4.76 10.13 17.55
N HIS A 39 -3.80 10.21 16.62
CA HIS A 39 -2.61 11.04 16.73
C HIS A 39 -2.71 12.34 15.92
N GLY A 40 -3.78 12.51 15.12
CA GLY A 40 -3.97 13.69 14.27
C GLY A 40 -3.05 13.76 13.06
N GLY A 41 -2.35 12.66 12.74
CA GLY A 41 -1.43 12.57 11.60
C GLY A 41 -0.67 11.24 11.62
N VAL A 42 0.02 10.93 10.52
CA VAL A 42 0.82 9.71 10.39
C VAL A 42 1.95 9.70 11.42
N VAL A 43 2.04 8.62 12.19
CA VAL A 43 3.13 8.38 13.13
C VAL A 43 4.14 7.44 12.46
N PRO A 44 5.36 7.91 12.09
CA PRO A 44 6.30 7.10 11.30
C PRO A 44 6.65 5.73 11.90
N GLU A 45 6.76 5.65 13.24
CA GLU A 45 7.06 4.39 13.94
C GLU A 45 5.89 3.39 13.94
N LEU A 46 4.65 3.88 13.81
CA LEU A 46 3.48 3.01 13.63
C LEU A 46 3.33 2.62 12.16
N ALA A 47 3.69 3.52 11.24
CA ALA A 47 3.60 3.32 9.80
C ALA A 47 4.59 2.28 9.26
N SER A 48 5.77 2.17 9.90
CA SER A 48 6.81 1.22 9.52
C SER A 48 6.55 -0.23 9.94
N ARG A 49 5.44 -0.52 10.61
CA ARG A 49 5.07 -1.83 11.16
C ARG A 49 3.94 -2.47 10.36
#